data_AF-A0A1B7WWG4-F1
#
_entry.id   AF-A0A1B7WWG4-F1
#
_cell.length_a   1.000
_cell.length_b   1.000
_cell.length_c   1.000
_cell.angle_alpha   90.00
_cell.angle_beta   90.00
_cell.angle_gamma   90.00
#
_symmetry.space_group_name_H-M   'P 1'
#
loop_
_entity.id
_entity.type
_entity.pdbx_description
1 polymer ?
#
loop_
_entity_poly.entity_id
_entity_poly.type
_entity_poly.pdbx_seq_one_letter_code
_entity_poly.pdbx_strand_id
1 'polypeptide(L)'
;MALTAQEIEALMPDCTELLSDEPEMESSLHYTQLLILVTCLEWLWRDRENFFIGANLSVYYSRQQLKNRDFRGPDFFLVKDTEKRPRLSWVIWEEDGKYPNVIIELLSDSTAKVDKGLKKQLYQNQFRTPEYFWFSPNTLELVGWRLTDSEYKTIPVSENGWYWSQELGLYLGVWEDRLRYFTVEGRLVPTPEEANLEEIRKAEIERQKAEIERQRAETERQKAETERQ
;
A
#
# COMPACT_ATOMS: atom_id res chain seq x y z
N MET A 1 2.50 42.56 21.01
CA MET A 1 1.25 42.06 21.61
C MET A 1 1.24 40.56 21.40
N ALA A 2 1.03 39.76 22.43
CA ALA A 2 0.90 38.31 22.27
C ALA A 2 -0.53 38.00 21.81
N LEU A 3 -0.68 37.10 20.83
CA LEU A 3 -1.98 36.60 20.38
C LEU A 3 -2.36 35.36 21.21
N THR A 4 -3.66 35.18 21.44
CA THR A 4 -4.23 33.95 22.03
C THR A 4 -4.25 32.80 21.02
N ALA A 5 -4.43 31.57 21.49
CA ALA A 5 -4.52 30.40 20.60
C ALA A 5 -5.68 30.51 19.60
N GLN A 6 -6.83 31.02 20.05
CA GLN A 6 -8.03 31.22 19.20
C GLN A 6 -7.79 32.30 18.13
N GLU A 7 -7.09 33.38 18.47
CA GLU A 7 -6.71 34.40 17.50
C GLU A 7 -5.71 33.86 16.47
N ILE A 8 -4.80 32.96 16.86
CA ILE A 8 -3.89 32.29 15.92
C ILE A 8 -4.65 31.33 15.01
N GLU A 9 -5.51 30.48 15.57
CA GLU A 9 -6.35 29.53 14.82
C GLU A 9 -7.18 30.25 13.75
N ALA A 10 -7.84 31.35 14.11
CA ALA A 10 -8.63 32.15 13.18
C ALA A 10 -7.80 32.82 12.05
N LEU A 11 -6.47 32.92 12.21
CA LEU A 11 -5.55 33.44 11.21
C LEU A 11 -4.86 32.34 10.40
N MET A 12 -4.97 31.07 10.80
CA MET A 12 -4.37 29.97 10.07
C MET A 12 -5.17 29.70 8.79
N PRO A 13 -4.51 29.62 7.62
CA PRO A 13 -5.20 29.20 6.40
C PRO A 13 -5.59 27.73 6.53
N ASP A 14 -6.73 27.36 5.96
CA ASP A 14 -7.08 25.97 5.76
C ASP A 14 -6.04 25.32 4.83
N CYS A 15 -5.21 24.42 5.38
CA CYS A 15 -4.17 23.74 4.61
C CYS A 15 -4.67 22.43 3.99
N THR A 16 -5.94 22.05 4.13
CA THR A 16 -6.48 20.82 3.51
C THR A 16 -6.49 20.89 1.98
N GLU A 17 -6.52 22.10 1.43
CA GLU A 17 -6.46 22.37 -0.02
C GLU A 17 -5.02 22.50 -0.57
N LEU A 18 -4.00 22.31 0.28
CA LEU A 18 -2.62 22.40 -0.15
C LEU A 18 -2.32 21.28 -1.16
N LEU A 19 -1.89 21.67 -2.36
CA LEU A 19 -1.56 20.74 -3.43
C LEU A 19 -0.25 20.01 -3.16
N SER A 20 -0.20 18.74 -3.54
CA SER A 20 1.04 17.97 -3.66
C SER A 20 2.05 18.65 -4.60
N ASP A 21 3.32 18.48 -4.30
CA ASP A 21 4.49 18.98 -5.03
C ASP A 21 5.49 17.84 -5.30
N GLU A 22 4.99 16.76 -5.89
CA GLU A 22 5.81 15.62 -6.32
C GLU A 22 6.09 15.65 -7.82
N PRO A 23 7.28 15.22 -8.25
CA PRO A 23 7.55 14.97 -9.66
C PRO A 23 6.70 13.81 -10.19
N GLU A 24 6.65 13.67 -11.52
CA GLU A 24 6.14 12.45 -12.13
C GLU A 24 7.03 11.25 -11.78
N MET A 25 6.42 10.05 -11.74
CA MET A 25 7.16 8.80 -11.54
C MET A 25 8.20 8.60 -12.65
N GLU A 26 9.37 8.09 -12.30
CA GLU A 26 10.51 7.94 -13.22
C GLU A 26 10.19 7.13 -14.49
N SER A 27 9.38 6.07 -14.37
CA SER A 27 9.06 5.22 -15.53
C SER A 27 7.74 4.46 -15.39
N SER A 28 7.29 3.83 -16.49
CA SER A 28 6.12 2.95 -16.50
C SER A 28 6.23 1.78 -15.52
N LEU A 29 7.45 1.30 -15.24
CA LEU A 29 7.69 0.26 -14.22
C LEU A 29 7.35 0.78 -12.82
N HIS A 30 7.77 2.00 -12.49
CA HIS A 30 7.48 2.63 -11.20
C HIS A 30 5.99 2.90 -11.05
N TYR A 31 5.34 3.42 -12.10
CA TYR A 31 3.89 3.63 -12.11
C TYR A 31 3.12 2.31 -11.92
N THR A 32 3.50 1.27 -12.65
CA THR A 32 2.87 -0.06 -12.55
C THR A 32 3.08 -0.65 -11.15
N GLN A 33 4.28 -0.50 -10.59
CA GLN A 33 4.58 -1.00 -9.25
C GLN A 33 3.77 -0.27 -8.19
N LEU A 34 3.67 1.06 -8.26
CA LEU A 34 2.84 1.86 -7.36
C LEU A 34 1.36 1.47 -7.46
N LEU A 35 0.85 1.31 -8.68
CA LEU A 35 -0.53 0.87 -8.93
C LEU A 35 -0.82 -0.49 -8.26
N ILE A 36 0.10 -1.45 -8.36
CA ILE A 36 -0.06 -2.77 -7.71
C ILE A 36 -0.12 -2.62 -6.19
N LEU A 37 0.77 -1.83 -5.59
CA LEU A 37 0.80 -1.63 -4.14
C LEU A 37 -0.51 -1.01 -3.63
N VAL A 38 -1.05 -0.03 -4.34
CA VAL A 38 -2.29 0.66 -3.97
C VAL A 38 -3.50 -0.28 -4.16
N THR A 39 -3.67 -0.82 -5.36
CA THR A 39 -4.88 -1.59 -5.72
C THR A 39 -5.01 -2.90 -4.95
N CYS A 40 -3.90 -3.59 -4.65
CA CYS A 40 -3.95 -4.79 -3.81
C CYS A 40 -4.45 -4.49 -2.39
N LEU A 41 -3.98 -3.40 -1.76
CA LEU A 41 -4.42 -3.05 -0.40
C LEU A 41 -5.84 -2.50 -0.39
N GLU A 42 -6.19 -1.61 -1.33
CA GLU A 42 -7.56 -1.11 -1.48
C GLU A 42 -8.56 -2.27 -1.68
N TRP A 43 -8.19 -3.27 -2.49
CA TRP A 43 -9.03 -4.45 -2.69
C TRP A 43 -9.12 -5.34 -1.45
N LEU A 44 -7.98 -5.62 -0.80
CA LEU A 44 -7.91 -6.46 0.38
C LEU A 44 -8.65 -5.84 1.58
N TRP A 45 -8.62 -4.52 1.70
CA TRP A 45 -9.23 -3.75 2.79
C TRP A 45 -10.44 -2.94 2.33
N ARG A 46 -11.11 -3.36 1.26
CA ARG A 46 -12.28 -2.66 0.69
C ARG A 46 -13.43 -2.44 1.67
N ASP A 47 -13.53 -3.29 2.69
CA ASP A 47 -14.55 -3.19 3.74
C ASP A 47 -14.07 -2.38 4.98
N ARG A 48 -12.91 -1.72 4.89
CA ARG A 48 -12.34 -0.86 5.95
C ARG A 48 -12.40 0.61 5.56
N GLU A 49 -12.70 1.46 6.54
CA GLU A 49 -12.85 2.92 6.39
C GLU A 49 -11.84 3.72 7.22
N ASN A 50 -10.92 3.04 7.93
CA ASN A 50 -10.02 3.64 8.91
C ASN A 50 -8.55 3.69 8.44
N PHE A 51 -8.31 3.93 7.15
CA PHE A 51 -6.96 4.09 6.62
C PHE A 51 -6.92 5.05 5.42
N PHE A 52 -5.72 5.56 5.14
CA PHE A 52 -5.44 6.34 3.95
C PHE A 52 -4.14 5.85 3.31
N ILE A 53 -4.16 5.70 1.98
CA ILE A 53 -2.97 5.41 1.18
C ILE A 53 -2.62 6.66 0.38
N GLY A 54 -1.42 7.18 0.59
CA GLY A 54 -0.83 8.18 -0.28
C GLY A 54 0.00 7.50 -1.37
N ALA A 55 -0.24 7.91 -2.63
CA ALA A 55 0.47 7.41 -3.80
C ALA A 55 1.01 8.60 -4.59
N ASN A 56 2.33 8.78 -4.57
CA ASN A 56 3.04 9.94 -5.10
C ASN A 56 2.46 11.28 -4.58
N LEU A 57 2.33 11.38 -3.25
CA LEU A 57 1.67 12.49 -2.57
C LEU A 57 2.61 13.15 -1.55
N SER A 58 2.71 14.48 -1.56
CA SER A 58 3.56 15.21 -0.61
C SER A 58 3.07 15.08 0.83
N VAL A 59 4.03 14.99 1.75
CA VAL A 59 3.82 15.03 3.20
C VAL A 59 4.39 16.33 3.76
N TYR A 60 3.52 17.22 4.22
CA TYR A 60 3.89 18.51 4.82
C TYR A 60 3.91 18.40 6.34
N TYR A 61 5.09 18.57 6.93
CA TYR A 61 5.31 18.34 8.37
C TYR A 61 5.92 19.54 9.11
N SER A 62 6.39 20.57 8.40
CA SER A 62 6.85 21.80 9.05
C SER A 62 6.77 23.01 8.13
N ARG A 63 6.57 24.20 8.72
CA ARG A 63 6.61 25.48 8.00
C ARG A 63 7.98 25.76 7.38
N GLN A 64 9.07 25.27 7.97
CA GLN A 64 10.40 25.46 7.41
C GLN A 64 10.59 24.63 6.13
N GLN A 65 10.08 23.40 6.13
CA GLN A 65 10.08 22.56 4.92
C GLN A 65 9.24 23.20 3.81
N LEU A 66 8.06 23.77 4.11
CA LEU A 66 7.27 24.51 3.10
C LEU A 66 8.05 25.63 2.41
N LYS A 67 8.90 26.35 3.16
CA LYS A 67 9.68 27.47 2.61
C LYS A 67 10.83 27.01 1.73
N ASN A 68 11.52 25.95 2.16
CA ASN A 68 12.76 25.54 1.53
C ASN A 68 12.56 24.43 0.48
N ARG A 69 11.44 23.70 0.56
CA ARG A 69 11.13 22.52 -0.27
C ARG A 69 12.23 21.45 -0.17
N ASP A 70 12.87 21.36 1.00
CA ASP A 70 14.02 20.48 1.27
C ASP A 70 13.65 18.98 1.31
N PHE A 71 12.35 18.65 1.32
CA PHE A 71 11.84 17.30 1.30
C PHE A 71 10.65 17.17 0.35
N ARG A 72 10.69 16.10 -0.44
CA ARG A 72 9.63 15.58 -1.30
C ARG A 72 9.10 14.28 -0.69
N GLY A 73 7.80 14.09 -0.76
CA GLY A 73 7.06 13.00 -0.17
C GLY A 73 7.49 11.61 -0.63
N PRO A 74 6.91 10.57 -0.02
CA PRO A 74 7.18 9.19 -0.37
C PRO A 74 6.37 8.75 -1.59
N ASP A 75 6.91 7.81 -2.38
CA ASP A 75 6.16 7.21 -3.50
C ASP A 75 4.88 6.49 -3.03
N PHE A 76 4.98 5.75 -1.93
CA PHE A 76 3.84 5.11 -1.28
C PHE A 76 3.93 5.30 0.23
N PHE A 77 2.80 5.63 0.86
CA PHE A 77 2.68 5.56 2.30
C PHE A 77 1.28 5.18 2.78
N LEU A 78 1.22 4.57 3.97
CA LEU A 78 0.00 4.20 4.65
C LEU A 78 -0.12 4.98 5.95
N VAL A 79 -1.30 5.53 6.22
CA VAL A 79 -1.71 6.06 7.52
C VAL A 79 -2.89 5.26 8.02
N LYS A 80 -2.82 4.74 9.25
CA LYS A 80 -3.91 4.02 9.91
C LYS A 80 -4.72 4.94 10.82
N ASP A 81 -5.89 4.48 11.22
CA ASP A 81 -6.78 5.14 12.17
C ASP A 81 -7.14 6.57 11.74
N THR A 82 -7.35 6.75 10.43
CA THR A 82 -7.78 8.00 9.82
C THR A 82 -8.92 7.75 8.83
N GLU A 83 -9.72 8.78 8.57
CA GLU A 83 -10.84 8.69 7.63
C GLU A 83 -10.35 8.40 6.21
N LYS A 84 -10.99 7.41 5.57
CA LYS A 84 -10.83 7.08 4.16
C LYS A 84 -11.54 8.11 3.27
N ARG A 85 -10.86 9.23 3.02
CA ARG A 85 -11.30 10.27 2.07
C ARG A 85 -10.17 10.71 1.14
N PRO A 86 -10.49 11.24 -0.06
CA PRO A 86 -9.50 11.83 -0.95
C PRO A 86 -8.76 13.01 -0.29
N ARG A 87 -7.49 13.18 -0.66
CA ARG A 87 -6.61 14.26 -0.17
C ARG A 87 -5.72 14.76 -1.31
N LEU A 88 -5.47 16.07 -1.32
CA LEU A 88 -4.59 16.74 -2.29
C LEU A 88 -3.12 16.70 -1.86
N SER A 89 -2.87 16.59 -0.55
CA SER A 89 -1.60 16.30 0.09
C SER A 89 -1.84 15.75 1.49
N TRP A 90 -0.79 15.28 2.18
CA TRP A 90 -0.87 14.90 3.58
C TRP A 90 -0.25 15.97 4.47
N VAL A 91 -1.08 16.82 5.07
CA VAL A 91 -0.63 17.91 5.93
C VAL A 91 -0.74 17.50 7.39
N ILE A 92 0.39 17.23 8.04
CA ILE A 92 0.44 16.62 9.38
C ILE A 92 -0.38 17.39 10.41
N TRP A 93 -0.37 18.73 10.39
CA TRP A 93 -1.12 19.54 11.36
C TRP A 93 -2.62 19.64 11.07
N GLU A 94 -3.07 19.30 9.86
CA GLU A 94 -4.50 19.16 9.52
C GLU A 94 -5.01 17.74 9.79
N GLU A 95 -4.11 16.80 10.07
CA GLU A 95 -4.39 15.37 10.24
C GLU A 95 -4.06 14.91 11.68
N ASP A 96 -4.31 15.76 12.67
CA ASP A 96 -4.09 15.48 14.11
C ASP A 96 -2.66 15.05 14.47
N GLY A 97 -1.66 15.49 13.72
CA GLY A 97 -0.27 15.10 13.93
C GLY A 97 0.07 13.67 13.50
N LYS A 98 -0.81 13.01 12.72
CA LYS A 98 -0.60 11.62 12.28
C LYS A 98 0.45 11.55 11.18
N TYR A 99 1.54 10.85 11.46
CA TYR A 99 2.57 10.51 10.48
C TYR A 99 2.29 9.15 9.83
N PRO A 100 2.88 8.87 8.65
CA PRO A 100 2.81 7.56 8.03
C PRO A 100 3.27 6.41 8.94
N ASN A 101 2.49 5.34 8.93
CA ASN A 101 2.79 4.05 9.57
C ASN A 101 3.79 3.23 8.74
N VAL A 102 3.59 3.21 7.42
CA VAL A 102 4.43 2.51 6.46
C VAL A 102 4.81 3.46 5.35
N ILE A 103 6.08 3.44 4.96
CA ILE A 103 6.56 4.12 3.75
C ILE A 103 7.27 3.10 2.85
N ILE A 104 7.00 3.16 1.55
CA ILE A 104 7.71 2.38 0.52
C ILE A 104 8.20 3.34 -0.55
N GLU A 105 9.50 3.35 -0.83
CA GLU A 105 10.11 4.11 -1.93
C GLU A 105 10.44 3.19 -3.10
N LEU A 106 10.15 3.64 -4.32
CA LEU A 106 10.44 2.94 -5.57
C LEU A 106 11.72 3.54 -6.17
N LEU A 107 12.84 2.89 -5.94
CA LEU A 107 14.15 3.42 -6.28
C LEU A 107 14.38 3.45 -7.80
N SER A 108 14.76 4.63 -8.28
CA SER A 108 15.42 4.82 -9.57
C SER A 108 16.92 5.09 -9.40
N ASP A 109 17.68 5.03 -10.49
CA ASP A 109 19.09 5.41 -10.50
C ASP A 109 19.31 6.87 -10.08
N SER A 110 18.32 7.74 -10.31
CA SER A 110 18.37 9.17 -10.02
C SER A 110 18.09 9.48 -8.54
N THR A 111 17.27 8.68 -7.85
CA THR A 111 16.83 8.94 -6.46
C THR A 111 17.50 8.05 -5.41
N ALA A 112 18.05 6.89 -5.79
CA ALA A 112 18.53 5.86 -4.86
C ALA A 112 19.48 6.38 -3.76
N LYS A 113 20.39 7.32 -4.08
CA LYS A 113 21.32 7.88 -3.08
C LYS A 113 20.60 8.69 -2.00
N VAL A 114 19.58 9.45 -2.38
CA VAL A 114 18.81 10.31 -1.47
C VAL A 114 17.88 9.46 -0.61
N ASP A 115 17.21 8.48 -1.22
CA ASP A 115 16.27 7.58 -0.52
C ASP A 115 17.00 6.72 0.52
N LYS A 116 18.14 6.11 0.13
CA LYS A 116 18.97 5.29 1.03
C LYS A 116 19.66 6.08 2.15
N GLY A 117 19.74 7.41 2.02
CA GLY A 117 20.45 8.30 2.93
C GLY A 117 19.53 9.26 3.68
N LEU A 118 19.31 10.44 3.08
CA LEU A 118 18.63 11.57 3.73
C LEU A 118 17.17 11.25 4.06
N LYS A 119 16.41 10.64 3.13
CA LYS A 119 15.00 10.31 3.40
C LYS A 119 14.89 9.27 4.52
N LYS A 120 15.70 8.21 4.49
CA LYS A 120 15.75 7.22 5.59
C LYS A 120 16.00 7.90 6.95
N GLN A 121 16.92 8.86 7.03
CA GLN A 121 17.18 9.61 8.28
C GLN A 121 15.99 10.48 8.68
N LEU A 122 15.33 11.14 7.73
CA LEU A 122 14.12 11.92 8.01
C LEU A 122 12.98 11.03 8.53
N TYR A 123 12.73 9.90 7.88
CA TYR A 123 11.71 8.94 8.30
C TYR A 123 11.97 8.40 9.71
N GLN A 124 13.24 8.14 10.04
CA GLN A 124 13.65 7.66 11.36
C GLN A 124 13.53 8.72 12.45
N ASN A 125 14.03 9.92 12.19
CA ASN A 125 14.29 10.93 13.23
C ASN A 125 13.14 11.92 13.37
N GLN A 126 12.51 12.30 12.25
CA GLN A 126 11.45 13.29 12.23
C GLN A 126 10.06 12.65 12.17
N PHE A 127 9.82 11.73 11.22
CA PHE A 127 8.48 11.15 11.07
C PHE A 127 8.22 10.04 12.08
N ARG A 128 9.31 9.42 12.58
CA ARG A 128 9.23 8.26 13.48
C ARG A 128 8.38 7.14 12.86
N THR A 129 8.44 7.01 11.52
CA THR A 129 7.66 6.02 10.77
C THR A 129 8.01 4.62 11.28
N PRO A 130 7.03 3.82 11.75
CA PRO A 130 7.28 2.49 12.27
C PRO A 130 8.01 1.55 11.31
N GLU A 131 7.61 1.52 10.03
CA GLU A 131 8.21 0.65 9.02
C GLU A 131 8.51 1.39 7.71
N TYR A 132 9.73 1.19 7.21
CA TYR A 132 10.20 1.78 5.97
C TYR A 132 10.72 0.68 5.06
N PHE A 133 10.40 0.75 3.77
CA PHE A 133 10.90 -0.16 2.75
C PHE A 133 11.39 0.63 1.55
N TRP A 134 12.35 0.04 0.83
CA TRP A 134 12.60 0.46 -0.55
C TRP A 134 12.61 -0.75 -1.47
N PHE A 135 12.21 -0.51 -2.71
CA PHE A 135 12.24 -1.50 -3.77
C PHE A 135 12.74 -0.87 -5.07
N SER A 136 13.67 -1.51 -5.77
CA SER A 136 14.03 -1.08 -7.13
C SER A 136 13.32 -1.95 -8.18
N PRO A 137 12.43 -1.39 -9.01
CA PRO A 137 11.82 -2.13 -10.13
C PRO A 137 12.84 -2.62 -11.16
N ASN A 138 14.03 -2.01 -11.22
CA ASN A 138 15.07 -2.35 -12.21
C ASN A 138 15.96 -3.50 -11.73
N THR A 139 16.34 -3.52 -10.45
CA THR A 139 17.29 -4.51 -9.90
C THR A 139 16.61 -5.58 -9.04
N LEU A 140 15.33 -5.38 -8.71
CA LEU A 140 14.54 -6.18 -7.78
C LEU A 140 15.08 -6.18 -6.34
N GLU A 141 15.96 -5.23 -6.00
CA GLU A 141 16.44 -5.04 -4.63
C GLU A 141 15.27 -4.62 -3.74
N LEU A 142 14.93 -5.44 -2.75
CA LEU A 142 13.95 -5.15 -1.70
C LEU A 142 14.63 -5.19 -0.33
N VAL A 143 14.46 -4.13 0.45
CA VAL A 143 14.94 -4.07 1.83
C VAL A 143 13.92 -3.36 2.72
N GLY A 144 13.74 -3.86 3.93
CA GLY A 144 12.83 -3.30 4.93
C GLY A 144 13.51 -3.00 6.27
N TRP A 145 13.06 -1.94 6.94
CA TRP A 145 13.45 -1.55 8.29
C TRP A 145 12.25 -1.36 9.19
N ARG A 146 12.47 -1.63 10.47
CA ARG A 146 11.54 -1.33 11.56
C ARG A 146 12.21 -0.39 12.55
N LEU A 147 11.50 0.65 12.97
CA LEU A 147 11.96 1.57 13.98
C LEU A 147 11.94 0.87 15.35
N THR A 148 13.09 0.76 15.99
CA THR A 148 13.24 0.14 17.32
C THR A 148 14.20 0.99 18.15
N ASP A 149 13.81 1.37 19.36
CA ASP A 149 14.62 2.20 20.27
C ASP A 149 15.13 3.51 19.61
N SER A 150 14.32 4.09 18.72
CA SER A 150 14.62 5.30 17.94
C SER A 150 15.49 5.13 16.69
N GLU A 151 15.93 3.93 16.36
CA GLU A 151 16.74 3.65 15.18
C GLU A 151 16.12 2.58 14.28
N TYR A 152 16.34 2.70 12.98
CA TYR A 152 15.88 1.69 12.03
C TYR A 152 16.80 0.47 12.06
N LYS A 153 16.23 -0.68 12.43
CA LYS A 153 16.87 -1.99 12.35
C LYS A 153 16.29 -2.75 11.15
N THR A 154 17.13 -3.49 10.43
CA THR A 154 16.67 -4.27 9.27
C THR A 154 15.66 -5.34 9.72
N ILE A 155 14.57 -5.47 8.98
CA ILE A 155 13.59 -6.54 9.22
C ILE A 155 14.22 -7.86 8.74
N PRO A 156 14.21 -8.93 9.55
CA PRO A 156 14.71 -10.23 9.13
C PRO A 156 13.90 -10.78 7.94
N VAL A 157 14.61 -11.39 6.99
CA VAL A 157 14.02 -12.02 5.83
C VAL A 157 13.53 -13.42 6.21
N SER A 158 12.33 -13.79 5.76
CA SER A 158 11.79 -15.16 5.90
C SER A 158 12.46 -16.15 4.96
N GLU A 159 12.17 -17.45 5.11
CA GLU A 159 12.69 -18.51 4.23
C GLU A 159 12.36 -18.28 2.76
N ASN A 160 11.23 -17.61 2.46
CA ASN A 160 10.79 -17.28 1.10
C ASN A 160 11.42 -15.99 0.55
N GLY A 161 12.35 -15.35 1.27
CA GLY A 161 12.92 -14.07 0.83
C GLY A 161 12.04 -12.86 1.12
N TRP A 162 11.00 -12.99 1.96
CA TRP A 162 10.03 -11.91 2.21
C TRP A 162 10.22 -11.23 3.57
N TYR A 163 9.84 -9.95 3.66
CA TYR A 163 9.87 -9.16 4.88
C TYR A 163 8.47 -9.08 5.51
N TRP A 164 8.34 -9.43 6.79
CA TRP A 164 7.08 -9.27 7.52
C TRP A 164 6.88 -7.84 7.98
N SER A 165 5.81 -7.18 7.50
CA SER A 165 5.34 -5.88 7.99
C SER A 165 4.31 -6.07 9.10
N GLN A 166 4.62 -5.56 10.29
CA GLN A 166 3.70 -5.55 11.43
C GLN A 166 2.56 -4.55 11.22
N GLU A 167 2.84 -3.43 10.55
CA GLU A 167 1.84 -2.39 10.33
C GLU A 167 0.79 -2.80 9.29
N LEU A 168 1.19 -3.55 8.25
CA LEU A 168 0.29 -4.12 7.25
C LEU A 168 -0.34 -5.44 7.70
N GLY A 169 0.35 -6.23 8.53
CA GLY A 169 -0.03 -7.62 8.79
C GLY A 169 0.14 -8.51 7.55
N LEU A 170 1.12 -8.18 6.71
CA LEU A 170 1.41 -8.85 5.43
C LEU A 170 2.93 -8.99 5.27
N TYR A 171 3.34 -9.99 4.50
CA TYR A 171 4.68 -10.06 3.95
C TYR A 171 4.80 -9.18 2.70
N LEU A 172 5.93 -8.53 2.52
CA LEU A 172 6.36 -7.93 1.27
C LEU A 172 7.46 -8.79 0.64
N GLY A 173 7.31 -9.13 -0.63
CA GLY A 173 8.24 -9.99 -1.34
C GLY A 173 8.26 -9.74 -2.84
N VAL A 174 9.33 -10.17 -3.51
CA VAL A 174 9.43 -10.13 -4.96
C VAL A 174 8.77 -11.38 -5.55
N TRP A 175 7.86 -11.18 -6.50
CA TRP A 175 7.18 -12.24 -7.24
C TRP A 175 6.91 -11.78 -8.67
N GLU A 176 7.34 -12.60 -9.65
CA GLU A 176 7.23 -12.29 -11.08
C GLU A 176 7.73 -10.86 -11.39
N ASP A 177 8.95 -10.56 -10.93
CA ASP A 177 9.66 -9.28 -11.11
C ASP A 177 8.94 -8.05 -10.55
N ARG A 178 8.05 -8.25 -9.56
CA ARG A 178 7.27 -7.18 -8.93
C ARG A 178 7.28 -7.31 -7.42
N LEU A 179 7.24 -6.18 -6.72
CA LEU A 179 6.94 -6.17 -5.29
C LEU A 179 5.46 -6.49 -5.07
N ARG A 180 5.18 -7.52 -4.27
CA ARG A 180 3.85 -8.05 -3.99
C ARG A 180 3.64 -8.25 -2.49
N TYR A 181 2.37 -8.30 -2.08
CA TYR A 181 1.99 -8.65 -0.72
C TYR A 181 1.61 -10.12 -0.60
N PHE A 182 1.92 -10.73 0.54
CA PHE A 182 1.50 -12.08 0.88
C PHE A 182 0.86 -12.11 2.26
N THR A 183 -0.20 -12.89 2.40
CA THR A 183 -0.85 -13.19 3.68
C THR A 183 0.11 -13.92 4.62
N VAL A 184 -0.23 -13.98 5.90
CA VAL A 184 0.55 -14.75 6.90
C VAL A 184 0.64 -16.24 6.56
N GLU A 185 -0.33 -16.79 5.82
CA GLU A 185 -0.28 -18.16 5.29
C GLU A 185 0.56 -18.31 4.01
N GLY A 186 1.20 -17.23 3.55
CA GLY A 186 2.03 -17.21 2.34
C GLY A 186 1.26 -17.19 1.02
N ARG A 187 -0.06 -16.92 1.05
CA ARG A 187 -0.85 -16.72 -0.18
C ARG A 187 -0.64 -15.32 -0.73
N LEU A 188 -0.45 -15.21 -2.04
CA LEU A 188 -0.37 -13.94 -2.77
C LEU A 188 -1.66 -13.14 -2.58
N VAL A 189 -1.53 -11.86 -2.24
CA VAL A 189 -2.66 -10.93 -2.28
C VAL A 189 -2.88 -10.54 -3.74
N PRO A 190 -4.06 -10.83 -4.31
CA PRO A 190 -4.31 -10.60 -5.71
C PRO A 190 -4.50 -9.11 -6.01
N THR A 191 -4.22 -8.70 -7.25
CA THR A 191 -4.79 -7.46 -7.79
C THR A 191 -6.30 -7.62 -8.00
N PRO A 192 -7.09 -6.54 -8.15
CA PRO A 192 -8.50 -6.65 -8.49
C PRO A 192 -8.76 -7.51 -9.74
N GLU A 193 -7.91 -7.40 -10.77
CA GLU A 193 -8.02 -8.16 -12.01
C GLU A 193 -7.75 -9.65 -11.78
N GLU A 194 -6.71 -9.98 -11.02
CA GLU A 194 -6.39 -11.37 -10.66
C GLU A 194 -7.51 -11.99 -9.82
N ALA A 195 -8.08 -11.24 -8.87
CA ALA A 195 -9.20 -11.69 -8.06
C ALA A 195 -10.45 -11.97 -8.91
N ASN A 196 -10.79 -11.06 -9.83
CA ASN A 196 -11.91 -11.24 -10.76
C ASN A 196 -11.71 -12.46 -11.67
N LEU A 197 -10.49 -12.68 -12.19
CA LEU A 197 -10.17 -13.87 -12.98
C LEU A 197 -10.33 -15.17 -12.17
N GLU A 198 -9.96 -15.14 -10.89
CA GLU A 198 -10.17 -16.28 -10.00
C GLU A 198 -11.65 -16.57 -9.74
N GLU A 199 -12.46 -15.52 -9.53
CA GLU A 199 -13.92 -15.64 -9.39
C GLU A 199 -14.59 -16.21 -10.64
N ILE A 200 -14.22 -15.72 -11.83
CA ILE A 200 -14.73 -16.25 -13.11
C ILE A 200 -14.38 -17.73 -13.26
N ARG A 201 -13.14 -18.13 -12.94
CA ARG A 201 -12.72 -19.54 -12.99
C ARG A 201 -13.51 -20.41 -12.02
N LYS A 202 -13.75 -19.93 -10.79
CA LYS A 202 -14.53 -20.65 -9.78
C LYS A 202 -15.98 -20.86 -10.25
N ALA A 203 -16.61 -19.81 -10.77
CA ALA A 203 -17.97 -19.87 -11.29
C ALA A 203 -18.10 -20.86 -12.46
N GLU A 204 -17.13 -20.88 -13.37
CA GLU A 204 -17.12 -21.83 -14.50
C GLU A 204 -16.96 -23.28 -14.03
N ILE A 205 -16.08 -23.54 -13.05
CA ILE A 205 -15.91 -24.87 -12.47
C ILE A 205 -17.20 -25.33 -11.77
N GLU A 206 -17.85 -24.46 -11.02
CA GLU A 206 -19.12 -24.77 -10.34
C GLU A 206 -20.23 -25.07 -11.34
N ARG A 207 -20.33 -24.28 -12.41
CA ARG A 207 -21.27 -24.51 -13.50
C ARG A 207 -21.05 -25.87 -14.18
N GLN A 208 -19.80 -26.21 -14.46
CA GLN A 208 -19.46 -27.51 -15.06
C GLN A 208 -19.80 -28.68 -14.12
N LYS A 209 -19.57 -28.54 -12.82
CA LYS A 209 -19.96 -29.55 -11.83
C LYS A 209 -21.48 -29.73 -11.77
N ALA A 210 -22.23 -28.63 -11.74
CA ALA A 210 -23.69 -28.66 -11.71
C ALA A 210 -24.29 -29.30 -12.98
N GLU A 211 -23.68 -29.04 -14.15
CA GLU A 211 -24.11 -29.65 -15.42
C GLU A 211 -23.84 -31.15 -15.45
N ILE A 212 -22.66 -31.60 -15.00
CA ILE A 212 -22.33 -33.03 -14.89
C ILE A 212 -23.29 -33.74 -13.92
N GLU A 213 -23.63 -33.11 -12.81
CA GLU A 213 -24.58 -33.67 -11.84
C GLU A 213 -25.99 -33.77 -12.42
N ARG A 214 -26.45 -32.74 -13.15
CA ARG A 214 -27.74 -32.78 -13.87
C ARG A 214 -27.78 -33.91 -14.90
N GLN A 215 -26.74 -34.05 -15.71
CA GLN A 215 -26.66 -35.10 -16.72
C GLN A 215 -26.67 -36.50 -16.10
N ARG A 216 -25.99 -36.68 -14.96
CA ARG A 216 -26.02 -37.94 -14.20
C ARG A 216 -27.42 -38.24 -13.65
N ALA A 217 -28.07 -37.25 -13.02
CA ALA A 217 -29.42 -37.41 -12.49
C ALA A 217 -30.46 -37.71 -13.59
N GLU A 218 -30.32 -37.08 -14.76
CA GLU A 218 -31.18 -37.35 -15.92
C GLU A 218 -30.95 -38.76 -16.48
N THR A 219 -29.69 -39.19 -16.60
CA THR A 219 -29.34 -40.55 -17.03
C THR A 219 -29.89 -41.61 -16.07
N GLU A 220 -29.80 -41.39 -14.75
CA GLU A 220 -30.36 -42.29 -13.75
C GLU A 220 -31.88 -42.37 -13.81
N ARG A 221 -32.56 -41.23 -14.02
CA ARG A 221 -34.02 -41.21 -14.22
C ARG A 221 -34.44 -41.99 -15.46
N GLN A 222 -33.76 -41.80 -16.58
CA GLN A 222 -34.06 -42.53 -17.83
C GLN A 222 -33.86 -44.04 -17.67
N LYS A 223 -32.80 -44.47 -16.97
CA LYS A 223 -32.59 -45.90 -16.65
C LYS A 223 -33.72 -46.46 -15.78
N ALA A 224 -34.08 -45.76 -14.71
CA ALA A 224 -35.16 -46.19 -13.81
C ALA A 224 -36.53 -46.24 -14.51
N GLU A 225 -36.77 -45.38 -15.50
CA GLU A 225 -38.00 -45.39 -16.29
C GLU A 225 -38.03 -46.53 -17.30
N THR A 226 -36.87 -46.84 -17.91
CA THR A 226 -36.72 -47.99 -18.83
C THR A 226 -36.88 -49.33 -18.12
N GLU A 227 -36.37 -49.47 -16.89
CA GLU A 227 -36.51 -50.70 -16.08
C GLU A 227 -37.94 -50.94 -15.55
N ARG A 228 -38.82 -49.93 -15.61
CA ARG A 228 -40.21 -50.02 -15.17
C ARG A 228 -41.19 -50.40 -16.28
N GLN A 229 -40.77 -50.38 -17.55
CA GLN A 229 -41.55 -50.84 -18.70
C GLN A 229 -41.30 -52.32 -18.99
#